data_AF-A0A7R9D599-F1
#
_entry.id   AF-A0A7R9D599-F1
#
_cell.length_a   1.000
_cell.length_b   1.000
_cell.length_c   1.000
_cell.angle_alpha   90.00
_cell.angle_beta   90.00
_cell.angle_gamma   90.00
#
_symmetry.space_group_name_H-M   'P 1'
#
loop_
_entity.id
_entity.type
_entity.pdbx_description
1 polymer ?
#
loop_
_entity_poly.entity_id
_entity_poly.type
_entity_poly.pdbx_seq_one_letter_code
_entity_poly.pdbx_strand_id
1 'polypeptide(L)'
;MLNFNMFGIPLVGADICGFNGNTTPALCQRWSELGAFYPFSRNHNSEENIPQDPVALGPAVVQAARKSLLTRYSLLPFLYTLFWRAHVDGTTVARPLFFQ
;
A
#
# COMPACT_ATOMS: atom_id res chain seq x y z
N MET A 1 7.45 -6.86 -1.82
CA MET A 1 6.34 -6.51 -2.76
C MET A 1 6.50 -7.19 -4.11
N LEU A 2 7.42 -6.72 -4.96
CA LEU A 2 7.57 -7.25 -6.33
C LEU A 2 8.04 -8.71 -6.35
N ASN A 3 9.02 -9.08 -5.51
CA ASN A 3 9.49 -10.48 -5.42
C ASN A 3 8.36 -11.46 -5.05
N PHE A 4 7.50 -11.10 -4.10
CA PHE A 4 6.36 -11.94 -3.72
C PHE A 4 5.35 -12.12 -4.86
N ASN A 5 5.16 -11.11 -5.71
CA ASN A 5 4.35 -11.27 -6.92
C ASN A 5 5.01 -12.26 -7.90
N MET A 6 6.35 -12.21 -8.07
CA MET A 6 7.09 -13.18 -8.89
C MET A 6 7.00 -14.61 -8.34
N PHE A 7 6.85 -14.76 -7.02
CA PHE A 7 6.65 -16.05 -6.36
C PHE A 7 5.18 -16.50 -6.29
N GLY A 8 4.26 -15.84 -7.00
CA GLY A 8 2.83 -16.23 -7.03
C GLY A 8 2.05 -15.87 -5.76
N ILE A 9 2.54 -14.93 -4.95
CA ILE A 9 1.88 -14.43 -3.73
C ILE A 9 1.54 -12.94 -3.94
N PRO A 10 0.53 -12.62 -4.76
CA PRO A 10 0.26 -11.24 -5.17
C PRO A 10 -0.43 -10.40 -4.09
N LEU A 11 -1.19 -11.01 -3.18
CA LEU A 11 -1.85 -10.31 -2.06
C LEU A 11 -0.83 -10.03 -0.95
N VAL A 12 0.02 -9.04 -1.19
CA VAL A 12 1.15 -8.69 -0.30
C VAL A 12 1.23 -7.17 -0.11
N GLY A 13 1.74 -6.77 1.05
CA GLY A 13 1.88 -5.39 1.51
C GLY A 13 2.88 -5.29 2.64
N ALA A 14 3.55 -4.15 2.79
CA ALA A 14 4.23 -3.80 4.04
C ALA A 14 3.30 -2.91 4.88
N ASP A 15 3.52 -2.87 6.19
CA ASP A 15 2.78 -1.97 7.08
C ASP A 15 3.10 -0.51 6.75
N ILE A 16 2.10 0.19 6.21
CA ILE A 16 2.21 1.58 5.77
C ILE A 16 2.50 2.45 6.99
N CYS A 17 3.46 3.37 6.82
CA CYS A 17 4.04 4.23 7.86
C CYS A 17 5.03 3.53 8.82
N GLY A 18 5.15 2.21 8.73
CA GLY A 18 6.06 1.39 9.52
C GLY A 18 5.39 0.78 10.76
N PHE A 19 5.86 -0.41 11.15
CA PHE A 19 5.36 -1.10 12.34
C PHE A 19 6.19 -0.79 13.61
N ASN A 20 7.51 -0.77 13.47
CA ASN A 20 8.44 -0.55 14.59
C ASN A 20 8.92 0.91 14.65
N GLY A 21 8.89 1.48 15.85
CA GLY A 21 9.33 2.85 16.10
C GLY A 21 8.36 3.92 15.59
N ASN A 22 8.58 5.14 16.03
CA ASN A 22 7.72 6.26 15.67
C ASN A 22 7.97 6.70 14.22
N THR A 23 6.90 6.74 13.43
CA THR A 23 6.93 7.34 12.10
C THR A 23 7.11 8.87 12.18
N THR A 24 7.39 9.50 11.04
CA THR A 24 7.36 10.96 10.91
C THR A 24 6.26 11.38 9.94
N PRO A 25 5.70 12.60 10.05
CA PRO A 25 4.70 13.07 9.09
C PRO A 25 5.19 12.98 7.64
N ALA A 26 6.44 13.36 7.36
CA ALA A 26 7.02 13.27 6.02
C ALA A 26 7.12 11.82 5.52
N LEU A 27 7.53 10.88 6.38
CA LEU A 27 7.61 9.47 6.04
C LEU A 27 6.22 8.88 5.78
N CYS A 28 5.26 9.09 6.69
CA CYS A 28 3.92 8.54 6.56
C CYS A 28 3.14 9.15 5.40
N GLN A 29 3.40 10.42 5.05
CA GLN A 29 2.90 11.04 3.82
C GLN A 29 3.36 10.25 2.59
N ARG A 30 4.66 10.04 2.43
CA ARG A 30 5.23 9.32 1.28
C ARG A 30 4.84 7.85 1.26
N TRP A 31 4.79 7.21 2.43
CA TRP A 31 4.38 5.81 2.50
C TRP A 31 2.89 5.64 2.18
N SER A 32 2.03 6.61 2.52
CA SER A 32 0.63 6.58 2.09
C SER A 32 0.49 6.65 0.56
N GLU A 33 1.29 7.50 -0.09
CA GLU A 33 1.34 7.63 -1.55
C GLU A 33 1.76 6.31 -2.22
N LEU A 34 2.84 5.68 -1.75
CA LEU A 34 3.31 4.39 -2.28
C LEU A 34 2.39 3.23 -1.91
N GLY A 35 1.96 3.17 -0.65
CA GLY A 35 1.21 2.07 -0.06
C GLY A 35 -0.16 1.87 -0.68
N ALA A 36 -0.76 2.93 -1.22
CA ALA A 36 -1.97 2.85 -2.02
C ALA A 36 -1.85 1.92 -3.25
N PHE A 37 -0.63 1.68 -3.74
CA PHE A 37 -0.33 0.77 -4.85
C PHE A 37 0.10 -0.65 -4.39
N TYR A 38 0.17 -0.92 -3.09
CA TYR A 38 0.34 -2.29 -2.62
C TYR A 38 -0.93 -3.10 -2.90
N PRO A 39 -0.87 -4.34 -3.43
CA PRO A 39 -2.08 -5.13 -3.61
C PRO A 39 -2.82 -5.36 -2.29
N PHE A 40 -2.10 -5.66 -1.19
CA PHE A 40 -2.60 -5.54 0.19
C PHE A 40 -2.13 -4.24 0.83
N SER A 41 -3.05 -3.33 1.16
CA SER A 41 -2.74 -1.97 1.64
C SER A 41 -3.27 -1.78 3.05
N ARG A 42 -2.37 -1.81 4.05
CA ARG A 42 -2.71 -1.69 5.48
C ARG A 42 -1.74 -0.76 6.20
N ASN A 43 -2.26 0.17 6.99
CA ASN A 43 -1.51 0.85 8.05
C ASN A 43 -1.69 0.02 9.33
N HIS A 44 -0.58 -0.34 9.97
CA HIS A 44 -0.56 -1.10 11.22
C HIS A 44 0.63 -0.67 12.05
N ASN A 45 0.44 -0.60 13.37
CA ASN A 45 1.36 0.03 14.31
C ASN A 45 1.60 -0.88 15.51
N SER A 46 2.78 -0.75 16.14
CA SER A 46 3.04 -1.35 17.45
C SER A 46 2.33 -0.59 18.57
N GLU A 47 2.05 -1.28 19.68
CA GLU A 47 1.31 -0.76 20.83
C GLU A 47 2.01 0.41 21.53
N GLU A 48 3.36 0.41 21.56
CA GLU A 48 4.17 1.42 22.26
C GLU A 48 4.45 2.68 21.42
N ASN A 49 4.11 2.69 20.14
CA ASN A 49 4.40 3.80 19.24
C ASN A 49 3.33 4.90 19.31
N ILE A 50 3.69 6.11 18.87
CA ILE A 50 2.71 7.20 18.67
C ILE A 50 1.61 6.77 17.68
N PRO A 51 0.37 7.30 17.82
CA PRO A 51 -0.68 7.07 16.84
C PRO A 51 -0.26 7.50 15.44
N GLN A 52 -0.61 6.70 14.43
CA GLN A 52 -0.22 6.94 13.05
C GLN A 52 -1.37 6.77 12.04
N ASP A 53 -2.62 6.79 12.51
CA ASP A 53 -3.73 7.06 11.61
C ASP A 53 -3.57 8.45 10.98
N PRO A 54 -4.10 8.71 9.77
CA PRO A 54 -3.80 9.94 9.05
C PRO A 54 -4.13 11.23 9.82
N VAL A 55 -5.17 11.23 10.65
CA VAL A 55 -5.60 12.43 11.39
C VAL A 55 -4.67 12.73 12.57
N ALA A 56 -4.08 11.70 13.20
CA ALA A 56 -3.09 11.87 14.26
C ALA A 56 -1.78 12.54 13.81
N LEU A 57 -1.41 12.44 12.52
CA LEU A 57 -0.14 12.95 11.99
C LEU A 57 -0.25 14.31 11.28
N GLY A 58 -1.42 14.93 11.33
CA GLY A 58 -1.65 16.30 10.89
C GLY A 58 -2.00 16.49 9.41
N PRO A 59 -2.27 17.75 8.99
CA PRO A 59 -2.94 18.04 7.72
C PRO A 59 -2.23 17.53 6.46
N ALA A 60 -0.90 17.53 6.45
CA ALA A 60 -0.12 17.06 5.30
C ALA A 60 -0.34 15.55 5.06
N VAL A 61 -0.33 14.75 6.13
CA VAL A 61 -0.60 13.31 6.04
C VAL A 61 -2.06 13.05 5.69
N VAL A 62 -3.01 13.80 6.26
CA VAL A 62 -4.44 13.70 5.89
C VAL A 62 -4.64 13.95 4.39
N GLN A 63 -4.04 15.01 3.83
CA GLN A 63 -4.19 15.33 2.42
C GLN A 63 -3.60 14.24 1.52
N ALA A 64 -2.40 13.77 1.82
CA ALA A 64 -1.76 12.70 1.05
C ALA A 64 -2.50 11.37 1.17
N ALA A 65 -2.88 10.96 2.38
CA ALA A 65 -3.64 9.73 2.61
C ALA A 65 -4.99 9.79 1.90
N ARG A 66 -5.73 10.90 2.01
CA ARG A 66 -7.02 11.09 1.31
C ARG A 66 -6.86 10.98 -0.20
N LYS A 67 -5.88 11.68 -0.79
CA LYS A 67 -5.62 11.62 -2.24
C LYS A 67 -5.23 10.20 -2.69
N SER A 68 -4.38 9.54 -1.93
CA SER A 68 -3.88 8.19 -2.23
C SER A 68 -4.98 7.14 -2.12
N LEU A 69 -5.82 7.22 -1.08
CA LEU A 69 -6.98 6.37 -0.90
C LEU A 69 -8.00 6.60 -2.01
N LEU A 70 -8.38 7.85 -2.33
CA LEU A 70 -9.32 8.11 -3.43
C LEU A 70 -8.79 7.57 -4.77
N THR A 71 -7.49 7.72 -5.04
CA THR A 71 -6.85 7.13 -6.22
C THR A 71 -6.98 5.61 -6.21
N ARG A 72 -6.61 4.94 -5.11
CA ARG A 72 -6.75 3.49 -4.96
C ARG A 72 -8.19 3.03 -5.17
N TYR A 73 -9.15 3.70 -4.55
CA TYR A 73 -10.57 3.35 -4.64
C TYR A 73 -11.09 3.50 -6.07
N SER A 74 -10.64 4.52 -6.82
CA SER A 74 -10.97 4.66 -8.24
C SER A 74 -10.40 3.52 -9.11
N LEU A 75 -9.30 2.90 -8.68
CA LEU A 75 -8.64 1.79 -9.38
C LEU A 75 -9.09 0.40 -8.91
N LEU A 76 -10.00 0.27 -7.93
CA LEU A 76 -10.42 -1.03 -7.40
C LEU A 76 -10.96 -1.99 -8.47
N PRO A 77 -11.77 -1.57 -9.45
CA PRO A 77 -12.21 -2.46 -10.53
C PRO A 77 -11.02 -3.04 -11.32
N PHE A 78 -10.05 -2.19 -11.66
CA PHE A 78 -8.83 -2.61 -12.36
C PHE A 78 -7.96 -3.53 -11.51
N LEU A 79 -7.73 -3.19 -10.24
CA LEU A 79 -6.99 -4.03 -9.30
C LEU A 79 -7.63 -5.41 -9.13
N TYR A 80 -8.96 -5.46 -9.04
CA TYR A 80 -9.70 -6.72 -8.98
C TYR A 80 -9.55 -7.55 -10.25
N THR A 81 -9.59 -6.92 -11.43
CA THR A 81 -9.28 -7.60 -12.70
C THR A 81 -7.86 -8.17 -12.71
N LEU A 82 -6.86 -7.45 -12.17
CA LEU A 82 -5.50 -7.97 -12.08
C LEU A 82 -5.41 -9.19 -11.15
N PHE A 83 -6.12 -9.18 -10.03
CA PHE A 83 -6.21 -10.35 -9.14
C PHE A 83 -6.92 -11.53 -9.80
N TRP A 84 -7.98 -11.26 -10.58
CA TRP A 84 -8.64 -12.31 -11.36
C TRP A 84 -7.67 -12.94 -12.36
N ARG A 85 -6.88 -12.14 -13.11
CA ARG A 85 -5.84 -12.67 -14.01
C ARG A 85 -4.84 -13.52 -13.24
N ALA A 86 -4.24 -12.96 -12.18
CA ALA A 86 -3.29 -13.68 -11.33
C ALA A 86 -3.83 -15.03 -10.83
N HIS A 87 -5.14 -15.12 -10.54
CA HIS A 87 -5.81 -16.35 -10.15
C HIS A 87 -5.96 -17.37 -11.30
N VAL A 88 -6.31 -16.94 -12.51
CA VAL A 88 -6.61 -17.85 -13.64
C VAL A 88 -5.38 -18.24 -14.45
N ASP A 89 -4.37 -17.38 -14.57
CA ASP A 89 -3.22 -17.56 -15.46
C ASP A 89 -1.85 -17.45 -14.76
N GLY A 90 -1.82 -17.18 -13.45
CA GLY A 90 -0.58 -17.05 -12.69
C GLY A 90 0.20 -15.76 -12.98
N THR A 91 -0.42 -14.75 -13.63
CA THR A 91 0.21 -13.44 -13.82
C THR A 91 0.41 -12.67 -12.50
N THR A 92 1.13 -11.54 -12.59
CA THR A 92 1.43 -10.68 -11.45
C THR A 92 0.46 -9.49 -11.35
N VAL A 93 0.13 -9.10 -10.12
CA VAL A 93 -0.67 -7.90 -9.84
C VAL A 93 0.22 -6.65 -9.83
N ALA A 94 1.24 -6.63 -8.97
CA ALA A 94 2.32 -5.64 -9.00
C ALA A 94 3.54 -6.27 -9.67
N ARG A 95 4.10 -5.62 -10.71
CA ARG A 95 5.15 -6.21 -11.54
C ARG A 95 6.37 -5.30 -11.70
N PRO A 96 7.59 -5.86 -11.75
CA PRO A 96 8.77 -5.10 -12.12
C PRO A 96 8.73 -4.75 -13.62
N LEU A 97 9.43 -3.69 -14.03
CA LEU A 97 9.39 -3.22 -15.42
C LEU A 97 9.92 -4.24 -16.42
N PHE A 98 10.86 -5.11 -16.05
CA PHE A 98 11.42 -6.13 -16.95
C PHE A 98 10.46 -7.31 -17.24
N PHE A 99 9.26 -7.33 -16.65
CA PHE A 99 8.18 -8.28 -16.94
C PHE A 99 7.16 -7.75 -17.97
N GLN A 100 7.35 -6.53 -18.49
CA GLN A 100 6.55 -5.91 -19.55
C GLN A 100 7.35 -5.81 -20.84
#